data_AF-A0A1M6EI73-F1
#
_entry.id   AF-A0A1M6EI73-F1
#
_cell.length_a   1.000
_cell.length_b   1.000
_cell.length_c   1.000
_cell.angle_alpha   90.00
_cell.angle_beta   90.00
_cell.angle_gamma   90.00
#
_symmetry.space_group_name_H-M   'P 1'
#
loop_
_entity.id
_entity.type
_entity.pdbx_description
1 polymer ?
#
loop_
_entity_poly.entity_id
_entity_poly.type
_entity_poly.pdbx_seq_one_letter_code
_entity_poly.pdbx_strand_id
1 'polypeptide(L)'
;MKNYRLALSLILAALLSFACLNANISFCQAAQWEWVTSTDEVDYEIDVSTVQRVQLKFAGDNVICWIKTTTLDNKYGMAKFAFRDKNGIKQYVMLSGTGYDENGNVTGWAPTISEPFDFHYRTINKGSFYEALYDKAMECVAE
;
A
#
# COMPACT_ATOMS: atom_id res chain seq x y z
N MET A 1 -8.20 0.93 -58.69
CA MET A 1 -7.38 1.17 -57.47
C MET A 1 -7.91 2.35 -56.62
N LYS A 2 -9.22 2.43 -56.32
CA LYS A 2 -9.78 3.52 -55.47
C LYS A 2 -10.36 3.02 -54.13
N ASN A 3 -10.74 1.75 -54.04
CA ASN A 3 -11.47 1.22 -52.88
C ASN A 3 -10.58 0.68 -51.75
N TYR A 4 -9.31 0.38 -52.02
CA TYR A 4 -8.37 -0.15 -51.02
C TYR A 4 -7.94 0.89 -49.98
N ARG A 5 -7.92 2.18 -50.34
CA ARG A 5 -7.52 3.27 -49.44
C ARG A 5 -8.53 3.49 -48.32
N LEU A 6 -9.83 3.34 -48.63
CA LEU A 6 -10.93 3.47 -47.68
C LEU A 6 -10.95 2.32 -46.66
N ALA A 7 -10.70 1.09 -47.13
CA ALA A 7 -10.58 -0.08 -46.25
C ALA A 7 -9.37 0.03 -45.30
N LEU A 8 -8.23 0.51 -45.80
CA LEU A 8 -7.02 0.68 -44.99
C LEU A 8 -7.21 1.74 -43.89
N SER A 9 -7.89 2.85 -44.20
CA SER A 9 -8.18 3.91 -43.22
C SER A 9 -9.16 3.45 -42.13
N LEU A 10 -10.12 2.59 -42.47
CA LEU A 10 -11.08 2.02 -41.51
C LEU A 10 -10.40 1.04 -40.55
N ILE A 11 -9.49 0.20 -41.05
CA ILE A 11 -8.71 -0.73 -40.23
C ILE A 11 -7.78 0.04 -39.27
N LEU A 12 -7.12 1.09 -39.77
CA LEU A 12 -6.23 1.91 -38.94
C LEU A 12 -7.00 2.66 -37.84
N ALA A 13 -8.18 3.20 -38.16
CA ALA A 13 -9.05 3.86 -37.19
C ALA A 13 -9.56 2.89 -36.11
N ALA A 14 -9.88 1.65 -36.48
CA ALA A 14 -10.31 0.62 -35.53
C ALA A 14 -9.18 0.14 -34.61
N LEU A 15 -7.94 0.06 -35.11
CA LEU A 15 -6.77 -0.27 -34.29
C LEU A 15 -6.40 0.88 -33.32
N LEU A 16 -6.52 2.13 -33.76
CA LEU A 16 -6.29 3.31 -32.92
C LEU A 16 -7.36 3.45 -31.81
N SER A 17 -8.63 3.16 -32.10
CA SER A 17 -9.67 3.19 -31.07
C SER A 17 -9.51 2.04 -30.05
N PHE A 18 -9.04 0.86 -30.48
CA PHE A 18 -8.68 -0.23 -29.56
C PHE A 18 -7.47 0.12 -28.66
N ALA A 19 -6.47 0.82 -29.20
CA ALA A 19 -5.32 1.28 -28.41
C ALA A 19 -5.71 2.38 -27.39
N CYS A 20 -6.58 3.31 -27.78
CA CYS A 20 -7.04 4.39 -26.90
C CYS A 20 -8.00 3.90 -25.79
N LEU A 21 -8.79 2.85 -26.04
CA LEU A 21 -9.67 2.25 -25.03
C LEU A 21 -8.91 1.45 -23.96
N ASN A 22 -7.73 0.91 -24.27
CA ASN A 22 -6.88 0.20 -23.32
C ASN A 22 -5.97 1.13 -22.48
N ALA A 23 -5.89 2.42 -22.81
CA ALA A 23 -5.06 3.38 -22.08
C ALA A 23 -5.72 3.88 -20.76
N ASN A 24 -7.00 3.58 -20.54
CA ASN A 24 -7.75 3.95 -19.33
C ASN A 24 -8.26 2.72 -18.56
N ILE A 25 -7.49 1.63 -18.56
CA ILE A 25 -7.69 0.60 -17.55
C ILE A 25 -7.17 1.22 -16.26
N SER A 26 -8.09 1.70 -15.43
CA SER A 26 -7.80 1.91 -14.01
C SER A 26 -7.37 0.54 -13.49
N PHE A 27 -6.06 0.30 -13.46
CA PHE A 27 -5.50 -0.96 -12.97
C PHE A 27 -5.86 -1.02 -11.49
N CYS A 28 -6.96 -1.68 -11.18
CA CYS A 28 -7.17 -2.24 -9.86
C CYS A 28 -6.13 -3.35 -9.73
N GLN A 29 -4.91 -2.97 -9.36
CA GLN A 29 -3.87 -3.94 -9.05
C GLN A 29 -4.34 -4.67 -7.80
N ALA A 30 -4.46 -6.00 -7.91
CA ALA A 30 -4.78 -6.82 -6.76
C ALA A 30 -3.70 -6.62 -5.69
N ALA A 31 -4.11 -6.56 -4.43
CA ALA A 31 -3.19 -6.49 -3.31
C ALA A 31 -2.21 -7.67 -3.37
N GLN A 32 -0.93 -7.40 -3.11
CA GLN A 32 0.15 -8.38 -3.12
C GLN A 32 0.66 -8.53 -1.68
N TRP A 33 -0.04 -9.35 -0.90
CA TRP A 33 0.32 -9.58 0.50
C TRP A 33 1.55 -10.47 0.61
N GLU A 34 2.59 -9.97 1.27
CA GLU A 34 3.75 -10.74 1.66
C GLU A 34 3.82 -10.82 3.18
N TRP A 35 3.98 -12.03 3.70
CA TRP A 35 4.23 -12.25 5.12
C TRP A 35 5.57 -11.63 5.53
N VAL A 36 5.58 -10.95 6.68
CA VAL A 36 6.78 -10.27 7.22
C VAL A 36 7.24 -10.91 8.53
N THR A 37 6.32 -11.07 9.48
CA THR A 37 6.64 -11.58 10.82
C THR A 37 5.37 -12.03 11.56
N SER A 38 5.55 -12.68 12.70
CA SER A 38 4.47 -13.16 13.58
C SER A 38 4.80 -12.85 15.04
N THR A 39 3.75 -12.62 15.84
CA THR A 39 3.80 -12.80 17.31
C THR A 39 3.09 -14.10 17.67
N ASP A 40 2.98 -14.38 18.98
CA ASP A 40 2.22 -15.55 19.46
C ASP A 40 0.72 -15.49 19.12
N GLU A 41 0.21 -14.30 18.73
CA GLU A 41 -1.22 -14.05 18.53
C GLU A 41 -1.58 -13.53 17.12
N VAL A 42 -0.62 -12.96 16.39
CA VAL A 42 -0.88 -12.17 15.18
C VAL A 42 0.18 -12.39 14.11
N ASP A 43 -0.26 -12.66 12.89
CA ASP A 43 0.56 -12.58 11.67
C ASP A 43 0.51 -11.18 11.06
N TYR A 44 1.66 -10.69 10.59
CA TYR A 44 1.81 -9.39 9.96
C TYR A 44 2.24 -9.55 8.50
N GLU A 45 1.43 -9.01 7.61
CA GLU A 45 1.64 -9.01 6.16
C GLU A 45 1.69 -7.58 5.63
N ILE A 46 2.51 -7.33 4.61
CA ILE A 46 2.60 -6.04 3.92
C ILE A 46 2.05 -6.18 2.50
N ASP A 47 1.28 -5.20 2.03
CA ASP A 47 0.87 -5.14 0.62
C ASP A 47 1.96 -4.44 -0.19
N VAL A 48 2.85 -5.22 -0.80
CA VAL A 48 4.02 -4.71 -1.54
C VAL A 48 3.62 -3.85 -2.73
N SER A 49 2.42 -4.06 -3.30
CA SER A 49 1.90 -3.24 -4.40
C SER A 49 1.54 -1.81 -4.00
N THR A 50 1.43 -1.54 -2.69
CA THR A 50 1.04 -0.22 -2.15
C THR A 50 2.20 0.55 -1.55
N VAL A 51 3.37 -0.08 -1.44
CA VAL A 51 4.56 0.51 -0.86
C VAL A 51 5.03 1.66 -1.76
N GLN A 52 5.17 2.84 -1.19
CA GLN A 52 5.57 4.04 -1.94
C GLN A 52 6.31 5.02 -1.04
N ARG A 53 7.34 5.66 -1.59
CA ARG A 53 8.04 6.78 -0.94
C ARG A 53 7.27 8.08 -1.20
N VAL A 54 6.97 8.83 -0.15
CA VAL A 54 6.14 10.04 -0.20
C VAL A 54 6.74 11.13 0.66
N GLN A 55 6.83 12.33 0.08
CA GLN A 55 7.18 13.55 0.80
C GLN A 55 5.93 14.15 1.45
N LEU A 56 5.74 13.87 2.74
CA LEU A 56 4.65 14.41 3.55
C LEU A 56 4.96 15.86 3.95
N LYS A 57 3.96 16.74 3.84
CA LYS A 57 4.08 18.19 4.06
C LYS A 57 4.65 18.54 5.44
N PHE A 58 4.23 17.84 6.49
CA PHE A 58 4.63 18.12 7.88
C PHE A 58 5.55 17.06 8.49
N ALA A 59 5.71 15.90 7.85
CA ALA A 59 6.50 14.78 8.35
C ALA A 59 7.75 14.43 7.53
N GLY A 60 7.96 15.09 6.39
CA GLY A 60 9.16 14.89 5.58
C GLY A 60 9.09 13.64 4.70
N ASP A 61 10.25 13.06 4.42
CA ASP A 61 10.37 11.83 3.62
C ASP A 61 9.88 10.62 4.42
N ASN A 62 8.97 9.85 3.82
CA ASN A 62 8.33 8.69 4.43
C ASN A 62 8.14 7.58 3.40
N VAL A 63 8.05 6.34 3.87
CA VAL A 63 7.54 5.21 3.10
C VAL A 63 6.18 4.85 3.67
N ILE A 64 5.16 4.79 2.82
CA ILE A 64 3.80 4.43 3.22
C ILE A 64 3.38 3.12 2.56
N CYS A 65 2.61 2.31 3.27
CA CYS A 65 2.11 1.03 2.79
C CYS A 65 0.88 0.59 3.58
N TRP A 66 0.16 -0.40 3.05
CA TRP A 66 -0.84 -1.13 3.80
C TRP A 66 -0.24 -2.35 4.49
N ILE A 67 -0.69 -2.58 5.72
CA ILE A 67 -0.32 -3.71 6.55
C ILE A 67 -1.61 -4.44 6.93
N LYS A 68 -1.60 -5.76 6.79
CA LYS A 68 -2.64 -6.65 7.28
C LYS A 68 -2.14 -7.38 8.51
N THR A 69 -2.96 -7.40 9.54
CA THR A 69 -2.75 -8.18 10.75
C THR A 69 -3.81 -9.26 10.82
N THR A 70 -3.45 -10.53 10.98
CA THR A 70 -4.42 -11.63 11.09
C THR A 70 -4.21 -12.34 12.42
N THR A 71 -5.26 -12.47 13.24
CA THR A 71 -5.21 -13.20 14.51
C THR A 71 -5.45 -14.70 14.29
N LEU A 72 -5.13 -15.52 15.30
CA LEU A 72 -5.36 -16.97 15.27
C LEU A 72 -6.83 -17.37 15.04
N ASP A 73 -7.79 -16.53 15.43
CA ASP A 73 -9.23 -16.73 15.21
C ASP A 73 -9.73 -16.15 13.88
N ASN A 74 -8.82 -15.85 12.94
CA ASN A 74 -9.09 -15.29 11.61
C ASN A 74 -9.76 -13.90 11.60
N LYS A 75 -9.79 -13.20 12.74
CA LYS A 75 -10.06 -11.76 12.71
C LYS A 75 -8.88 -11.07 12.06
N TYR A 76 -9.14 -9.97 11.37
CA TYR A 76 -8.05 -9.26 10.71
C TYR A 76 -8.23 -7.75 10.76
N GLY A 77 -7.10 -7.05 10.70
CA GLY A 77 -7.02 -5.61 10.61
C GLY A 77 -6.29 -5.23 9.34
N MET A 78 -6.76 -4.17 8.68
CA MET A 78 -6.03 -3.54 7.59
C MET A 78 -5.72 -2.11 7.99
N ALA A 79 -4.45 -1.74 8.00
CA ALA A 79 -4.03 -0.42 8.43
C ALA A 79 -2.97 0.15 7.51
N LYS A 80 -3.09 1.45 7.23
CA LYS A 80 -2.12 2.21 6.46
C LYS A 80 -1.09 2.80 7.40
N PHE A 81 0.18 2.54 7.15
CA PHE A 81 1.28 3.05 7.96
C PHE A 81 2.15 4.02 7.14
N ALA A 82 2.80 4.92 7.86
CA ALA A 82 3.95 5.67 7.38
C ALA A 82 5.16 5.37 8.26
N PHE A 83 6.28 5.09 7.61
CA PHE A 83 7.57 4.77 8.19
C PHE A 83 8.59 5.82 7.78
N ARG A 84 9.50 6.17 8.67
CA ARG A 84 10.63 7.07 8.36
C ARG A 84 11.84 6.80 9.21
N ASP A 85 13.00 7.20 8.72
CA ASP A 85 14.16 7.49 9.56
C ASP A 85 14.20 8.99 9.83
N LYS A 86 14.30 9.38 11.09
CA LYS A 86 14.55 10.76 11.47
C LYS A 86 15.74 10.85 12.39
N ASN A 87 16.85 11.39 11.88
CA ASN A 87 18.11 11.56 12.62
C ASN A 87 18.66 10.22 13.17
N GLY A 88 18.56 9.14 12.39
CA GLY A 88 19.01 7.80 12.79
C GLY A 88 18.03 7.07 13.71
N ILE A 89 16.83 7.60 13.90
CA ILE A 89 15.77 6.98 14.70
C ILE A 89 14.67 6.51 13.75
N LYS A 90 14.46 5.19 13.69
CA LYS A 90 13.35 4.57 12.98
C LYS A 90 12.03 4.91 13.68
N GLN A 91 11.04 5.34 12.91
CA GLN A 91 9.75 5.78 13.43
C GLN A 91 8.60 5.29 12.56
N TYR A 92 7.42 5.15 13.18
CA TYR A 92 6.18 4.82 12.49
C TYR A 92 4.99 5.64 12.98
N VAL A 93 3.97 5.76 12.15
CA VAL A 93 2.64 6.23 12.51
C VAL A 93 1.59 5.44 11.74
N MET A 94 0.48 5.09 12.40
CA MET A 94 -0.70 4.55 11.72
C MET A 94 -1.52 5.72 11.19
N LEU A 95 -1.69 5.78 9.87
CA LEU A 95 -2.47 6.82 9.19
C LEU A 95 -3.95 6.50 9.19
N SER A 96 -4.33 5.23 9.08
CA SER A 96 -5.72 4.79 9.12
C SER A 96 -5.78 3.30 9.39
N GLY A 97 -6.92 2.79 9.83
CA GLY A 97 -7.12 1.35 9.93
C GLY A 97 -8.56 0.94 10.12
N THR A 98 -8.83 -0.31 9.77
CA THR A 98 -10.15 -0.95 9.88
C THR A 98 -9.96 -2.35 10.43
N GLY A 99 -10.76 -2.71 11.43
CA GLY A 99 -10.84 -4.06 11.99
C GLY A 99 -12.01 -4.83 11.40
N TYR A 100 -11.83 -6.14 11.25
CA TYR A 100 -12.79 -7.07 10.70
C TYR A 100 -12.92 -8.30 11.61
N ASP A 101 -14.12 -8.83 11.74
CA ASP A 101 -14.36 -10.14 12.36
C ASP A 101 -14.00 -11.28 11.39
N GLU A 102 -14.10 -12.52 11.87
CA GLU A 102 -13.83 -13.73 11.09
C GLU A 102 -14.74 -13.91 9.86
N ASN A 103 -15.86 -13.18 9.80
CA ASN A 103 -16.81 -13.21 8.68
C ASN A 103 -16.60 -12.04 7.71
N GLY A 104 -15.61 -11.17 7.95
CA GLY A 104 -15.32 -9.99 7.14
C GLY A 104 -16.24 -8.80 7.44
N ASN A 105 -17.00 -8.82 8.55
CA ASN A 105 -17.76 -7.66 8.97
C ASN A 105 -16.85 -6.66 9.68
N VAL A 106 -17.06 -5.38 9.42
CA VAL A 106 -16.29 -4.32 10.08
C VAL A 106 -16.64 -4.27 11.57
N THR A 107 -15.62 -4.36 12.42
CA THR A 107 -15.74 -4.30 13.88
C THR A 107 -15.31 -2.97 14.48
N GLY A 108 -14.51 -2.18 13.73
CA GLY A 108 -14.04 -0.88 14.20
C GLY A 108 -13.18 -0.13 13.19
N TRP A 109 -12.96 1.15 13.49
CA TRP A 109 -12.15 2.07 12.69
C TRP A 109 -11.15 2.80 13.57
N ALA A 110 -9.93 2.96 13.08
CA ALA A 110 -8.97 3.88 13.64
C ALA A 110 -9.08 5.25 12.96
N PRO A 111 -8.70 6.35 13.65
CA PRO A 111 -8.72 7.70 13.06
C PRO A 111 -7.91 7.78 11.77
N THR A 112 -8.41 8.57 10.81
CA THR A 112 -7.70 8.87 9.57
C THR A 112 -6.87 10.14 9.71
N ILE A 113 -5.56 10.00 9.61
CA ILE A 113 -4.56 11.06 9.56
C ILE A 113 -4.03 11.12 8.13
N SER A 114 -4.49 12.10 7.34
CA SER A 114 -3.99 12.30 5.98
C SER A 114 -2.59 12.90 5.95
N GLU A 115 -2.26 13.73 6.94
CA GLU A 115 -1.00 14.45 7.03
C GLU A 115 -0.50 14.45 8.48
N PRO A 116 0.41 13.53 8.84
CA PRO A 116 0.92 13.42 10.21
C PRO A 116 1.94 14.52 10.51
N PHE A 117 1.87 15.07 11.72
CA PHE A 117 2.95 15.85 12.34
C PHE A 117 3.92 14.94 13.11
N ASP A 118 5.11 15.47 13.42
CA ASP A 118 6.16 14.77 14.17
C ASP A 118 5.69 14.10 15.47
N PHE A 119 4.82 14.75 16.24
CA PHE A 119 4.36 14.23 17.53
C PHE A 119 3.48 12.98 17.42
N HIS A 120 2.96 12.66 16.22
CA HIS A 120 2.22 11.42 16.00
C HIS A 120 3.13 10.21 15.83
N TYR A 121 4.39 10.43 15.46
CA TYR A 121 5.33 9.35 15.21
C TYR A 121 5.79 8.71 16.52
N ARG A 122 5.78 7.39 16.52
CA ARG A 122 6.30 6.54 17.58
C ARG A 122 7.66 6.01 17.17
N THR A 123 8.57 5.93 18.13
CA THR A 123 9.87 5.30 17.92
C THR A 123 9.70 3.81 17.73
N ILE A 124 10.41 3.23 16.76
CA ILE A 124 10.49 1.79 16.55
C ILE A 124 11.65 1.26 17.40
N ASN A 125 11.32 0.36 18.33
CA ASN A 125 12.33 -0.29 19.15
C ASN A 125 12.99 -1.43 18.37
N LYS A 126 14.30 -1.60 18.57
CA LYS A 126 15.06 -2.71 17.99
C LYS A 126 14.49 -4.05 18.46
N GLY A 127 14.35 -5.00 17.54
CA GLY A 127 13.78 -6.33 17.75
C GLY A 127 12.25 -6.37 17.82
N SER A 128 11.56 -5.23 17.66
CA SER A 128 10.09 -5.22 17.60
C SER A 128 9.57 -5.66 16.24
N PHE A 129 8.33 -6.16 16.17
CA PHE A 129 7.68 -6.46 14.89
C PHE A 129 7.56 -5.23 13.97
N TYR A 130 7.49 -4.02 14.54
CA TYR A 130 7.54 -2.78 13.76
C TYR A 130 8.88 -2.56 13.08
N GLU A 131 9.99 -3.07 13.63
CA GLU A 131 11.29 -3.01 12.96
C GLU A 131 11.29 -3.90 11.71
N ALA A 132 10.76 -5.12 11.80
CA ALA A 132 10.64 -6.01 10.64
C ALA A 132 9.75 -5.40 9.54
N LEU A 133 8.62 -4.78 9.91
CA LEU A 133 7.74 -4.10 8.97
C LEU A 133 8.41 -2.88 8.32
N TYR A 134 9.15 -2.10 9.10
CA TYR A 134 9.93 -0.97 8.58
C TYR A 134 10.98 -1.44 7.58
N ASP A 135 11.77 -2.45 7.94
CA ASP A 135 12.88 -2.94 7.12
C ASP A 135 12.35 -3.47 5.78
N LYS A 136 11.25 -4.24 5.81
CA LYS A 136 10.59 -4.73 4.60
C LYS A 136 10.01 -3.60 3.74
N ALA A 137 9.38 -2.59 4.34
CA ALA A 137 8.87 -1.45 3.59
C ALA A 137 10.00 -0.66 2.90
N MET A 138 11.15 -0.51 3.58
CA MET A 138 12.32 0.18 3.02
C MET A 138 12.99 -0.63 1.91
N GLU A 139 13.03 -1.96 2.02
CA GLU A 139 13.50 -2.88 0.96
C GLU A 139 12.68 -2.68 -0.33
N CYS A 140 11.35 -2.71 -0.23
CA CYS A 140 10.45 -2.59 -1.39
C CYS A 140 10.54 -1.25 -2.14
N VAL A 141 11.04 -0.17 -1.53
CA VAL A 141 11.27 1.11 -2.23
C VAL A 141 12.71 1.30 -2.72
N ALA A 142 13.60 0.38 -2.40
CA ALA A 142 14.99 0.40 -2.86
C ALA A 142 15.20 -0.35 -4.18
N GLU A 143 14.25 -1.22 -4.54
CA GLU A 143 14.15 -1.93 -5.83
C GLU A 143 13.60 -1.04 -6.95
#